data_AF-A4HX10-F1
#
_entry.id   AF-A4HX10-F1
#
_cell.length_a   1.000
_cell.length_b   1.000
_cell.length_c   1.000
_cell.angle_alpha   90.00
_cell.angle_beta   90.00
_cell.angle_gamma   90.00
#
_symmetry.space_group_name_H-M   'P 1'
#
loop_
_entity.id
_entity.type
_entity.pdbx_description
1 polymer ?
#
loop_
_entity_poly.entity_id
_entity_poly.type
_entity_poly.pdbx_seq_one_letter_code
_entity_poly.pdbx_strand_id
1 'polypeptide(L)'
;MASHAEGRLLRRSVPYVESWIAELTPKPVASAAGAAPAPKGKAKGGAASTGTENATAMSRCCFAVGKVLEVSRHPESEKLYIEKIDLGAELNMLSNNEPRTILSGLQEFVKEEDFVNRLVLVIANLEPRKIGGIPSAGMVLCASTGEDPHDPALAGQGERKVVLLDIPEGTAVGERVVFEGHDMPYEPVLKKKLAKNFEEVMKDVCSSADGVVCWQGKPFQTSAGVIKASLCNARIS
;
A
#
# COMPACT_ATOMS: atom_id res chain seq x y z
N MET A 1 9.84 13.59 18.70
CA MET A 1 10.10 12.29 19.35
C MET A 1 9.53 11.09 18.60
N ALA A 2 8.61 11.25 17.63
CA ALA A 2 8.01 10.16 16.87
C ALA A 2 9.03 9.28 16.11
N SER A 3 10.06 9.87 15.48
CA SER A 3 10.98 9.12 14.61
C SER A 3 11.80 8.03 15.32
N HIS A 4 12.13 8.20 16.61
CA HIS A 4 12.88 7.17 17.34
C HIS A 4 12.02 5.95 17.67
N ALA A 5 10.73 6.17 17.94
CA ALA A 5 9.78 5.10 18.18
C ALA A 5 9.43 4.36 16.88
N GLU A 6 9.18 5.11 15.79
CA GLU A 6 8.95 4.57 14.45
C GLU A 6 10.13 3.71 13.98
N GLY A 7 11.36 4.25 14.04
CA GLY A 7 12.56 3.51 13.63
C GLY A 7 12.81 2.23 14.44
N ARG A 8 12.45 2.20 15.74
CA ARG A 8 12.56 1.00 16.57
C ARG A 8 11.52 -0.07 16.18
N LEU A 9 10.27 0.35 15.94
CA LEU A 9 9.20 -0.55 15.49
C LEU A 9 9.56 -1.17 14.13
N LEU A 10 10.05 -0.33 13.22
CA LEU A 10 10.44 -0.72 11.88
C LEU A 10 11.55 -1.77 11.89
N ARG A 11 12.66 -1.51 12.59
CA ARG A 11 13.79 -2.46 12.70
C ARG A 11 13.37 -3.82 13.26
N ARG A 12 12.44 -3.85 14.22
CA ARG A 12 11.91 -5.11 14.77
C ARG A 12 11.08 -5.91 13.77
N SER A 13 10.56 -5.25 12.75
CA SER A 13 9.63 -5.85 11.78
C SER A 13 10.30 -6.31 10.49
N VAL A 14 11.54 -5.85 10.21
CA VAL A 14 12.33 -6.27 9.05
C VAL A 14 12.42 -7.80 8.95
N PRO A 15 12.85 -8.56 9.99
CA PRO A 15 12.98 -10.02 9.86
C PRO A 15 11.64 -10.72 9.58
N TYR A 16 10.54 -10.13 10.08
CA TYR A 16 9.21 -10.66 9.81
C TYR A 16 8.86 -10.50 8.32
N VAL A 17 8.97 -9.29 7.77
CA VAL A 17 8.59 -9.02 6.37
C VAL A 17 9.46 -9.82 5.41
N GLU A 18 10.77 -9.87 5.66
CA GLU A 18 11.70 -10.70 4.87
C GLU A 18 11.30 -12.17 4.86
N SER A 19 11.04 -12.75 6.04
CA SER A 19 10.63 -14.16 6.13
C SER A 19 9.32 -14.44 5.40
N TRP A 20 8.42 -13.45 5.41
CA TRP A 20 7.09 -13.56 4.83
C TRP A 20 7.14 -13.46 3.31
N ILE A 21 7.89 -12.50 2.77
CA ILE A 21 8.14 -12.38 1.33
C ILE A 21 8.84 -13.65 0.81
N ALA A 22 9.84 -14.17 1.53
CA ALA A 22 10.54 -15.40 1.15
C ALA A 22 9.59 -16.62 1.13
N GLU A 23 8.62 -16.69 2.05
CA GLU A 23 7.58 -17.73 2.04
C GLU A 23 6.61 -17.57 0.86
N LEU A 24 6.38 -16.34 0.41
CA LEU A 24 5.53 -16.08 -0.75
C LEU A 24 6.24 -16.23 -2.09
N THR A 25 7.51 -15.87 -2.23
CA THR A 25 8.19 -16.00 -3.53
C THR A 25 8.13 -17.47 -3.99
N PRO A 26 7.54 -17.78 -5.15
CA PRO A 26 7.53 -19.14 -5.66
C PRO A 26 8.98 -19.60 -5.83
N LYS A 27 9.33 -20.76 -5.25
CA LYS A 27 10.63 -21.38 -5.54
C LYS A 27 10.67 -21.66 -7.04
N PRO A 28 11.78 -21.35 -7.74
CA PRO A 28 11.88 -21.57 -9.17
C PRO A 28 11.55 -23.04 -9.48
N VAL A 29 10.52 -23.25 -10.30
CA VAL A 29 10.12 -24.57 -10.76
C VAL A 29 11.15 -25.03 -11.79
N ALA A 30 12.19 -25.72 -11.30
CA ALA A 30 12.94 -26.62 -12.14
C ALA A 30 12.05 -27.83 -12.47
N SER A 31 11.89 -28.06 -13.77
CA SER A 31 11.29 -29.26 -14.34
C SER A 31 11.93 -30.55 -13.77
N ALA A 32 11.07 -31.57 -13.60
CA ALA A 32 11.34 -33.00 -13.39
C ALA A 32 11.52 -33.55 -11.95
N ALA A 33 10.49 -34.35 -11.58
CA ALA A 33 10.52 -35.64 -10.91
C ALA A 33 11.13 -35.81 -9.50
N GLY A 34 10.29 -36.25 -8.55
CA GLY A 34 10.66 -37.28 -7.57
C GLY A 34 10.70 -36.90 -6.08
N ALA A 35 9.69 -37.40 -5.36
CA ALA A 35 9.72 -37.94 -3.99
C ALA A 35 9.71 -37.03 -2.72
N ALA A 36 8.66 -37.29 -1.92
CA ALA A 36 8.53 -37.36 -0.45
C ALA A 36 8.44 -36.08 0.41
N PRO A 37 7.40 -35.95 1.27
CA PRO A 37 7.29 -34.88 2.25
C PRO A 37 7.81 -35.30 3.64
N ALA A 38 8.50 -34.40 4.33
CA ALA A 38 8.86 -34.51 5.74
C ALA A 38 8.66 -33.16 6.47
N PRO A 39 8.47 -33.15 7.79
CA PRO A 39 7.42 -32.38 8.45
C PRO A 39 7.82 -30.96 8.89
N LYS A 40 6.86 -30.02 8.81
CA LYS A 40 6.98 -28.66 9.36
C LYS A 40 6.82 -28.67 10.88
N GLY A 41 7.92 -28.52 11.60
CA GLY A 41 7.94 -28.06 12.99
C GLY A 41 7.52 -26.59 13.07
N LYS A 42 6.40 -26.33 13.75
CA LYS A 42 5.93 -24.98 14.09
C LYS A 42 6.73 -24.45 15.28
N ALA A 43 7.69 -23.56 15.05
CA ALA A 43 8.17 -22.66 16.09
C ALA A 43 7.26 -21.43 16.16
N LYS A 44 6.37 -21.41 17.16
CA LYS A 44 5.59 -20.23 17.56
C LYS A 44 6.54 -19.26 18.29
N GLY A 45 7.16 -18.35 17.54
CA GLY A 45 7.77 -17.14 18.08
C GLY A 45 6.70 -16.07 18.26
N GLY A 46 6.00 -16.09 19.39
CA GLY A 46 5.09 -15.02 19.79
C GLY A 46 5.89 -13.81 20.28
N ALA A 47 6.20 -12.87 19.38
CA ALA A 47 6.67 -11.55 19.80
C ALA A 47 5.45 -10.66 20.08
N ALA A 48 5.26 -10.37 21.37
CA ALA A 48 4.24 -9.46 21.86
C ALA A 48 4.34 -8.09 21.18
N SER A 49 3.24 -7.68 20.53
CA SER A 49 3.03 -6.32 20.07
C SER A 49 2.81 -5.42 21.28
N THR A 50 3.89 -4.85 21.79
CA THR A 50 3.86 -3.62 22.61
C THR A 50 3.43 -2.47 21.71
N GLY A 51 2.14 -2.40 21.39
CA GLY A 51 1.54 -1.33 20.62
C GLY A 51 0.98 -0.26 21.55
N THR A 52 1.47 0.96 21.37
CA THR A 52 1.02 2.20 22.00
C THR A 52 -0.51 2.28 22.10
N GLU A 53 -1.05 2.21 23.33
CA GLU A 53 -2.50 2.14 23.60
C GLU A 53 -3.29 3.35 23.07
N ASN A 54 -2.63 4.45 22.72
CA ASN A 54 -3.27 5.67 22.21
C ASN A 54 -3.26 5.84 20.68
N ALA A 55 -2.71 4.90 19.91
CA ALA A 55 -2.66 5.02 18.45
C ALA A 55 -4.00 4.67 17.80
N THR A 56 -4.60 5.63 17.10
CA THR A 56 -5.83 5.49 16.28
C THR A 56 -5.61 4.61 15.04
N ALA A 57 -6.70 4.12 14.43
CA ALA A 57 -6.66 3.36 13.18
C ALA A 57 -5.90 4.11 12.06
N MET A 58 -6.16 5.41 11.90
CA MET A 58 -5.47 6.27 10.93
C MET A 58 -3.97 6.36 11.21
N SER A 59 -3.59 6.64 12.47
CA SER A 59 -2.18 6.74 12.83
C SER A 59 -1.41 5.42 12.70
N ARG A 60 -2.11 4.28 12.75
CA ARG A 60 -1.49 2.97 12.53
C ARG A 60 -1.28 2.68 11.05
N CYS A 61 -2.05 3.30 10.16
CA CYS A 61 -1.87 3.17 8.71
C CYS A 61 -0.68 4.01 8.23
N CYS A 62 0.11 3.46 7.32
CA CYS A 62 1.26 4.12 6.74
C CYS A 62 0.95 4.52 5.30
N PHE A 63 0.31 5.66 5.12
CA PHE A 63 0.14 6.28 3.81
C PHE A 63 1.40 7.07 3.51
N ALA A 64 2.14 6.65 2.50
CA ALA A 64 3.42 7.23 2.13
C ALA A 64 3.44 7.54 0.63
N VAL A 65 4.15 8.60 0.27
CA VAL A 65 4.39 8.96 -1.11
C VAL A 65 5.52 8.10 -1.66
N GLY A 66 5.25 7.40 -2.75
CA GLY A 66 6.23 6.61 -3.47
C GLY A 66 6.51 7.17 -4.85
N LYS A 67 7.68 6.84 -5.40
CA LYS A 67 7.99 7.08 -6.81
C LYS A 67 8.01 5.75 -7.55
N VAL A 68 7.20 5.64 -8.59
CA VAL A 68 7.22 4.47 -9.47
C VAL A 68 8.48 4.54 -10.34
N LEU A 69 9.36 3.56 -10.21
CA LEU A 69 10.61 3.48 -10.97
C LEU A 69 10.46 2.63 -12.23
N GLU A 70 9.68 1.54 -12.12
CA GLU A 70 9.45 0.59 -13.19
C GLU A 70 7.99 0.12 -13.15
N VAL A 71 7.41 -0.06 -14.32
CA VAL A 71 6.09 -0.68 -14.50
C VAL A 71 6.27 -1.76 -15.56
N SER A 72 5.81 -2.97 -15.25
CA SER A 72 5.81 -4.09 -16.19
C SER A 72 4.46 -4.82 -16.14
N ARG A 73 4.05 -5.44 -17.24
CA ARG A 73 2.81 -6.21 -17.29
C ARG A 73 2.98 -7.55 -16.58
N HIS A 74 1.95 -7.97 -15.85
CA HIS A 74 1.93 -9.30 -15.26
C HIS A 74 1.87 -10.38 -16.36
N PRO A 75 2.75 -11.40 -16.33
CA PRO A 75 2.85 -12.39 -17.40
C PRO A 75 1.59 -13.25 -17.56
N GLU A 76 0.87 -13.48 -16.45
CA GLU A 76 -0.34 -14.31 -16.43
C GLU A 76 -1.64 -13.49 -16.26
N SER A 77 -1.57 -12.16 -16.30
CA SER A 77 -2.76 -11.31 -16.11
C SER A 77 -2.72 -10.05 -16.95
N GLU A 78 -3.76 -9.88 -17.76
CA GLU A 78 -3.98 -8.69 -18.60
C GLU A 78 -4.45 -7.46 -17.81
N LYS A 79 -4.73 -7.62 -16.51
CA LYS A 79 -5.27 -6.54 -15.66
C LYS A 79 -4.24 -5.95 -14.71
N LEU A 80 -3.16 -6.69 -14.43
CA LEU A 80 -2.25 -6.39 -13.32
C LEU A 80 -0.92 -5.82 -13.79
N TYR A 81 -0.56 -4.62 -13.33
CA TYR A 81 0.82 -4.18 -13.40
C TYR A 81 1.64 -4.75 -12.24
N ILE A 82 2.95 -4.83 -12.47
CA ILE A 82 3.98 -5.06 -11.47
C ILE A 82 4.80 -3.78 -11.44
N GLU A 83 4.69 -3.03 -10.35
CA GLU A 83 5.40 -1.78 -10.13
C GLU A 83 6.59 -2.00 -9.19
N LYS A 84 7.72 -1.35 -9.48
CA LYS A 84 8.79 -1.12 -8.52
C LYS A 84 8.67 0.30 -7.99
N ILE A 85 8.30 0.44 -6.73
CA ILE A 85 8.00 1.74 -6.12
C ILE A 85 9.02 2.03 -5.02
N ASP A 86 9.78 3.10 -5.18
CA ASP A 86 10.62 3.64 -4.12
C ASP A 86 9.75 4.34 -3.09
N LEU A 87 9.80 3.88 -1.84
CA LEU A 87 9.08 4.48 -0.71
C LEU A 87 10.04 5.19 0.27
N GLY A 88 11.26 5.49 -0.17
CA GLY A 88 12.28 6.13 0.64
C GLY A 88 13.02 5.16 1.57
N ALA A 89 14.18 5.61 2.06
CA ALA A 89 15.13 4.76 2.77
C ALA A 89 14.54 4.06 4.00
N GLU A 90 13.64 4.73 4.74
CA GLU A 90 13.01 4.15 5.92
C GLU A 90 12.11 2.97 5.52
N LEU A 91 11.09 3.19 4.68
CA LEU A 91 10.15 2.13 4.31
C LEU A 91 10.77 1.03 3.46
N ASN A 92 11.82 1.33 2.68
CA ASN A 92 12.55 0.32 1.92
C ASN A 92 13.42 -0.58 2.82
N MET A 93 13.72 -0.22 4.08
CA MET A 93 14.40 -1.16 5.01
C MET A 93 13.60 -2.45 5.22
N LEU A 94 12.27 -2.40 5.10
CA LEU A 94 11.40 -3.59 5.17
C LEU A 94 11.50 -4.46 3.90
N SER A 95 12.22 -4.02 2.89
CA SER A 95 12.43 -4.68 1.60
C SER A 95 13.91 -4.65 1.21
N ASN A 96 14.80 -4.89 2.17
CA ASN A 96 16.25 -5.01 1.95
C ASN A 96 16.88 -3.76 1.29
N ASN A 97 16.33 -2.58 1.56
CA ASN A 97 16.69 -1.29 0.93
C ASN A 97 16.43 -1.22 -0.58
N GLU A 98 15.57 -2.09 -1.11
CA GLU A 98 15.14 -2.05 -2.50
C GLU A 98 13.75 -1.41 -2.66
N PRO A 99 13.46 -0.86 -3.85
CA PRO A 99 12.11 -0.46 -4.23
C PRO A 99 11.13 -1.63 -4.07
N ARG A 100 9.96 -1.34 -3.50
CA ARG A 100 8.94 -2.36 -3.23
C ARG A 100 8.27 -2.83 -4.49
N THR A 101 8.06 -4.13 -4.60
CA THR A 101 7.16 -4.70 -5.60
C THR A 101 5.72 -4.50 -5.13
N ILE A 102 4.93 -3.76 -5.90
CA ILE A 102 3.49 -3.59 -5.70
C ILE A 102 2.79 -4.01 -6.98
N LEU A 103 1.65 -4.69 -6.84
CA LEU A 103 0.81 -5.07 -7.96
C LEU A 103 -0.51 -4.32 -7.89
N SER A 104 -0.87 -3.68 -8.99
CA SER A 104 -2.12 -2.92 -9.12
C SER A 104 -2.95 -3.39 -10.31
N GLY A 105 -4.28 -3.35 -10.17
CA GLY A 105 -5.23 -3.68 -11.23
C GLY A 105 -5.50 -2.52 -12.19
N LEU A 106 -4.46 -1.80 -12.61
CA LEU A 106 -4.56 -0.52 -13.31
C LEU A 106 -4.31 -0.59 -14.83
N GLN A 107 -4.01 -1.77 -15.40
CA GLN A 107 -3.71 -1.89 -16.85
C GLN A 107 -4.82 -1.34 -17.75
N GLU A 108 -6.08 -1.51 -17.36
CA GLU A 108 -7.24 -1.05 -18.13
C GLU A 108 -7.47 0.47 -18.03
N PHE A 109 -6.86 1.14 -17.04
CA PHE A 109 -7.19 2.53 -16.68
C PHE A 109 -6.03 3.51 -16.84
N VAL A 110 -4.80 3.03 -16.69
CA VAL A 110 -3.60 3.86 -16.65
C VAL A 110 -2.60 3.27 -17.63
N LYS A 111 -2.02 4.10 -18.49
CA LYS A 111 -0.95 3.67 -19.38
C LYS A 111 0.38 3.59 -18.63
N GLU A 112 1.25 2.69 -19.06
CA GLU A 112 2.60 2.53 -18.49
C GLU A 112 3.39 3.85 -18.48
N GLU A 113 3.32 4.60 -19.59
CA GLU A 113 4.00 5.89 -19.78
C GLU A 113 3.57 6.96 -18.76
N ASP A 114 2.31 6.95 -18.35
CA ASP A 114 1.75 7.90 -17.38
C ASP A 114 2.03 7.48 -15.92
N PHE A 115 2.46 6.23 -15.74
CA PHE A 115 2.65 5.63 -14.43
C PHE A 115 4.12 5.61 -14.01
N VAL A 116 5.03 5.31 -14.95
CA VAL A 116 6.48 5.34 -14.71
C VAL A 116 6.94 6.76 -14.34
N ASN A 117 7.87 6.86 -13.38
CA ASN A 117 8.39 8.11 -12.80
C ASN A 117 7.37 9.00 -12.06
N ARG A 118 6.11 8.58 -11.97
CA ARG A 118 5.08 9.35 -11.27
C ARG A 118 5.16 9.14 -9.76
N LEU A 119 4.82 10.19 -9.02
CA LEU A 119 4.57 10.12 -7.58
C LEU A 119 3.19 9.54 -7.32
N VAL A 120 3.10 8.63 -6.36
CA VAL A 120 1.88 7.89 -6.03
C VAL A 120 1.70 7.83 -4.52
N LEU A 121 0.45 7.76 -4.06
CA LEU A 121 0.16 7.49 -2.65
C LEU A 121 0.02 5.99 -2.45
N VAL A 122 0.76 5.44 -1.49
CA VAL A 122 0.81 4.01 -1.21
C VAL A 122 0.46 3.75 0.24
N ILE A 123 -0.40 2.77 0.51
CA ILE A 123 -0.49 2.16 1.83
C ILE A 123 0.63 1.13 1.98
N ALA A 124 1.70 1.54 2.68
CA ALA A 124 2.98 0.83 2.71
C ALA A 124 3.09 -0.22 3.81
N ASN A 125 2.08 -0.37 4.67
CA ASN A 125 2.14 -1.28 5.81
C ASN A 125 1.05 -2.35 5.81
N LEU A 126 0.45 -2.64 4.66
CA LEU A 126 -0.37 -3.85 4.54
C LEU A 126 0.50 -5.09 4.74
N GLU A 127 -0.08 -6.14 5.31
CA GLU A 127 0.56 -7.47 5.23
C GLU A 127 0.73 -7.79 3.74
N PRO A 128 1.96 -8.13 3.28
CA PRO A 128 2.15 -8.46 1.88
C PRO A 128 1.17 -9.56 1.47
N ARG A 129 0.91 -9.74 0.18
CA ARG A 129 0.00 -10.79 -0.30
C ARG A 129 0.38 -11.24 -1.70
N LYS A 130 0.05 -12.48 -2.04
CA LYS A 130 0.15 -12.94 -3.44
C LYS A 130 -0.99 -12.34 -4.26
N ILE A 131 -0.65 -11.68 -5.35
CA ILE A 131 -1.57 -11.20 -6.37
C ILE A 131 -1.04 -11.76 -7.70
N GLY A 132 -1.84 -12.53 -8.43
CA GLY A 132 -1.35 -13.20 -9.65
C GLY A 132 -0.17 -14.16 -9.43
N GLY A 133 0.07 -14.62 -8.19
CA GLY A 133 1.22 -15.47 -7.87
C GLY A 133 2.49 -14.72 -7.46
N ILE A 134 2.54 -13.39 -7.65
CA ILE A 134 3.67 -12.54 -7.27
C ILE A 134 3.39 -11.86 -5.91
N PRO A 135 4.37 -11.79 -5.00
CA PRO A 135 4.22 -11.02 -3.75
C PRO A 135 4.09 -9.51 -4.04
N SER A 136 2.98 -8.92 -3.57
CA SER A 136 2.74 -7.47 -3.52
C SER A 136 2.88 -6.99 -2.07
N ALA A 137 3.72 -5.97 -1.85
CA ALA A 137 4.06 -5.44 -0.52
C ALA A 137 3.52 -4.02 -0.28
N GLY A 138 2.25 -3.81 -0.64
CA GLY A 138 1.54 -2.55 -0.47
C GLY A 138 0.36 -2.46 -1.43
N MET A 139 -0.19 -1.25 -1.56
CA MET A 139 -1.22 -0.95 -2.54
C MET A 139 -1.14 0.52 -2.92
N VAL A 140 -1.13 0.80 -4.22
CA VAL A 140 -1.26 2.16 -4.77
C VAL A 140 -2.72 2.59 -4.62
N LEU A 141 -2.94 3.77 -4.05
CA LEU A 141 -4.27 4.34 -3.92
C LEU A 141 -4.66 5.12 -5.16
N CYS A 142 -5.90 4.94 -5.58
CA CYS A 142 -6.50 5.61 -6.73
C CYS A 142 -7.87 6.18 -6.36
N ALA A 143 -8.31 7.18 -7.11
CA ALA A 143 -9.71 7.61 -7.08
C ALA A 143 -10.51 6.83 -8.11
N SER A 144 -11.68 6.35 -7.72
CA SER A 144 -12.58 5.60 -8.59
C SER A 144 -14.01 6.13 -8.53
N THR A 145 -14.67 6.09 -9.70
CA THR A 145 -16.09 6.44 -9.87
C THR A 145 -16.74 5.44 -10.81
N GLY A 146 -18.08 5.39 -10.80
CA GLY A 146 -18.83 4.47 -11.63
C GLY A 146 -18.89 3.07 -11.04
N GLU A 147 -19.48 2.14 -11.77
CA GLU A 147 -19.78 0.81 -11.28
C GLU A 147 -18.51 0.01 -10.96
N ASP A 148 -18.37 -0.43 -9.71
CA ASP A 148 -17.29 -1.33 -9.30
C ASP A 148 -17.91 -2.67 -8.85
N PRO A 149 -17.57 -3.80 -9.49
CA PRO A 149 -18.06 -5.13 -9.10
C PRO A 149 -17.74 -5.51 -7.66
N HIS A 150 -16.73 -4.87 -7.05
CA HIS A 150 -16.31 -5.11 -5.69
C HIS A 150 -16.93 -4.13 -4.68
N ASP A 151 -17.68 -3.13 -5.15
CA ASP A 151 -18.34 -2.14 -4.30
C ASP A 151 -19.82 -1.98 -4.65
N PRO A 152 -20.73 -2.67 -3.94
CA PRO A 152 -22.16 -2.58 -4.20
C PRO A 152 -22.73 -1.17 -3.96
N ALA A 153 -22.03 -0.29 -3.25
CA ALA A 153 -22.45 1.10 -3.08
C ALA A 153 -22.35 1.91 -4.38
N LEU A 154 -21.56 1.45 -5.35
CA LEU A 154 -21.38 2.09 -6.66
C LEU A 154 -22.18 1.44 -7.79
N ALA A 155 -23.02 0.44 -7.47
CA ALA A 155 -23.84 -0.24 -8.47
C ALA A 155 -24.75 0.75 -9.23
N GLY A 156 -24.74 0.68 -10.56
CA GLY A 156 -25.56 1.54 -11.42
C GLY A 156 -25.04 2.98 -11.61
N GLN A 157 -23.83 3.31 -11.13
CA GLN A 157 -23.24 4.64 -11.29
C GLN A 157 -22.54 4.87 -12.65
N GLY A 158 -22.72 3.97 -13.62
CA GLY A 158 -22.20 4.10 -14.98
C GLY A 158 -20.81 3.49 -15.17
N GLU A 159 -20.09 3.95 -16.19
CA GLU A 159 -18.78 3.39 -16.57
C GLU A 159 -17.73 3.58 -15.46
N ARG A 160 -17.03 2.49 -15.12
CA ARG A 160 -15.94 2.50 -14.15
C ARG A 160 -14.77 3.35 -14.65
N LYS A 161 -14.40 4.36 -13.89
CA LYS A 161 -13.19 5.17 -14.12
C LYS A 161 -12.31 5.08 -12.91
N VAL A 162 -11.01 4.90 -13.14
CA VAL A 162 -9.99 4.88 -12.09
C VAL A 162 -8.88 5.83 -12.52
N VAL A 163 -8.50 6.75 -11.64
CA VAL A 163 -7.38 7.67 -11.85
C VAL A 163 -6.42 7.61 -10.68
N LEU A 164 -5.13 7.71 -10.99
CA LEU A 164 -4.10 7.92 -9.99
C LEU A 164 -4.27 9.29 -9.32
N LEU A 165 -3.90 9.35 -8.04
CA LEU A 165 -3.93 10.59 -7.28
C LEU A 165 -2.83 11.55 -7.73
N ASP A 166 -3.15 12.84 -7.69
CA ASP A 166 -2.25 13.94 -8.02
C ASP A 166 -1.52 14.38 -6.75
N ILE A 167 -0.27 13.93 -6.63
CA ILE A 167 0.64 14.31 -5.55
C ILE A 167 1.30 15.64 -5.93
N PRO A 168 1.32 16.66 -5.05
CA PRO A 168 1.99 17.92 -5.32
C PRO A 168 3.46 17.74 -5.69
N GLU A 169 3.89 18.43 -6.74
CA GLU A 169 5.31 18.46 -7.14
C GLU A 169 6.18 18.98 -6.00
N GLY A 170 7.36 18.37 -5.82
CA GLY A 170 8.27 18.69 -4.71
C GLY A 170 8.02 17.90 -3.42
N THR A 171 6.96 17.09 -3.35
CA THR A 171 6.77 16.15 -2.24
C THR A 171 7.92 15.13 -2.20
N ALA A 172 8.49 14.89 -1.02
CA ALA A 172 9.60 13.97 -0.87
C ALA A 172 9.15 12.50 -0.98
N VAL A 173 9.99 11.67 -1.62
CA VAL A 173 9.76 10.22 -1.66
C VAL A 173 9.93 9.63 -0.27
N GLY A 174 8.97 8.81 0.15
CA GLY A 174 8.84 8.26 1.49
C GLY A 174 8.18 9.19 2.49
N GLU A 175 7.73 10.37 2.07
CA GLU A 175 6.99 11.26 2.95
C GLU A 175 5.68 10.61 3.38
N ARG A 176 5.47 10.53 4.69
CA ARG A 176 4.27 9.98 5.30
C ARG A 176 3.20 11.07 5.43
N VAL A 177 2.00 10.78 4.95
CA VAL A 177 0.83 11.62 5.20
C VAL A 177 0.34 11.38 6.63
N VAL A 178 0.34 12.46 7.43
CA VAL A 178 -0.11 12.45 8.82
C VAL A 178 -1.24 13.46 9.01
N PHE A 179 -2.14 13.16 9.94
CA PHE A 179 -3.26 14.02 10.28
C PHE A 179 -3.09 14.54 11.69
N GLU A 180 -3.50 15.77 11.94
CA GLU A 180 -3.48 16.36 13.28
C GLU A 180 -4.29 15.49 14.26
N GLY A 181 -3.64 15.09 15.36
CA GLY A 181 -4.17 14.15 16.35
C GLY A 181 -4.04 12.66 15.98
N HIS A 182 -3.46 12.35 14.83
CA HIS A 182 -3.23 10.99 14.33
C HIS A 182 -1.80 10.80 13.79
N ASP A 183 -0.85 11.52 14.39
CA ASP A 183 0.58 11.56 14.07
C ASP A 183 1.41 10.51 14.85
N MET A 184 0.73 9.59 15.54
CA MET A 184 1.40 8.50 16.25
C MET A 184 2.15 7.58 15.28
N PRO A 185 3.19 6.87 15.78
CA PRO A 185 3.93 5.89 14.99
C PRO A 185 3.00 4.90 14.27
N TYR A 186 3.24 4.69 12.98
CA TYR A 186 2.53 3.67 12.23
C TYR A 186 2.96 2.27 12.65
N GLU A 187 2.06 1.30 12.47
CA GLU A 187 2.44 -0.10 12.62
C GLU A 187 3.25 -0.53 11.40
N PRO A 188 4.43 -1.15 11.54
CA PRO A 188 5.21 -1.60 10.38
C PRO A 188 4.47 -2.59 9.47
N VAL A 189 3.59 -3.43 10.02
CA VAL A 189 2.72 -4.36 9.28
C VAL A 189 1.36 -4.51 9.96
N LEU A 190 0.28 -4.16 9.26
CA LEU A 190 -1.12 -4.30 9.67
C LEU A 190 -1.58 -5.76 9.59
N LYS A 191 -1.06 -6.62 10.47
CA LYS A 191 -1.37 -8.05 10.49
C LYS A 191 -2.77 -8.32 11.06
N LYS A 192 -3.50 -9.22 10.42
CA LYS A 192 -4.77 -9.82 10.93
C LYS A 192 -5.76 -8.78 11.45
N LYS A 193 -5.87 -8.62 12.77
CA LYS A 193 -6.82 -7.70 13.42
C LYS A 193 -6.55 -6.24 13.05
N LEU A 194 -5.28 -5.89 12.81
CA LEU A 194 -4.91 -4.53 12.45
C LEU A 194 -5.24 -4.19 10.99
N ALA A 195 -5.46 -5.18 10.12
CA ALA A 195 -5.92 -4.93 8.75
C ALA A 195 -7.29 -4.24 8.73
N LYS A 196 -8.12 -4.48 9.75
CA LYS A 196 -9.40 -3.78 9.92
C LYS A 196 -9.23 -2.26 10.09
N ASN A 197 -8.11 -1.80 10.64
CA ASN A 197 -7.85 -0.37 10.77
C ASN A 197 -7.80 0.29 9.39
N PHE A 198 -7.18 -0.37 8.41
CA PHE A 198 -7.14 0.13 7.04
C PHE A 198 -8.54 0.15 6.42
N GLU A 199 -9.31 -0.92 6.58
CA GLU A 199 -10.70 -0.99 6.09
C GLU A 199 -11.60 0.08 6.74
N GLU A 200 -11.42 0.34 8.03
CA GLU A 200 -12.16 1.38 8.76
C GLU A 200 -11.78 2.78 8.28
N VAL A 201 -10.48 3.06 8.09
CA VAL A 201 -10.01 4.34 7.57
C VAL A 201 -10.56 4.57 6.16
N MET A 202 -10.40 3.60 5.26
CA MET A 202 -10.74 3.76 3.84
C MET A 202 -12.24 3.92 3.56
N LYS A 203 -13.13 3.58 4.51
CA LYS A 203 -14.57 3.88 4.37
C LYS A 203 -14.85 5.38 4.33
N ASP A 204 -14.02 6.16 5.00
CA ASP A 204 -14.18 7.61 5.13
C ASP A 204 -13.22 8.39 4.21
N VAL A 205 -12.52 7.71 3.29
CA VAL A 205 -11.61 8.36 2.35
C VAL A 205 -12.29 8.56 0.99
N CYS A 206 -12.45 9.82 0.60
CA CYS A 206 -13.03 10.22 -0.68
C CYS A 206 -12.39 11.52 -1.18
N SER A 207 -12.53 11.82 -2.48
CA SER A 207 -12.23 13.15 -2.99
C SER A 207 -13.39 14.10 -2.78
N SER A 208 -13.12 15.37 -2.49
CA SER A 208 -14.12 16.42 -2.34
C SER A 208 -14.68 16.88 -3.69
N ALA A 209 -15.61 17.84 -3.65
CA ALA A 209 -16.12 18.50 -4.86
C ALA A 209 -15.03 19.24 -5.66
N ASP A 210 -13.95 19.66 -4.99
CA ASP A 210 -12.78 20.30 -5.61
C ASP A 210 -11.67 19.28 -5.95
N GLY A 211 -11.97 17.98 -5.83
CA GLY A 211 -11.02 16.90 -6.09
C GLY A 211 -10.00 16.67 -4.96
N VAL A 212 -10.05 17.37 -3.84
CA VAL A 212 -9.10 17.18 -2.73
C VAL A 212 -9.36 15.85 -2.03
N VAL A 213 -8.35 15.01 -1.90
CA VAL A 213 -8.48 13.72 -1.21
C VAL A 213 -8.56 13.96 0.30
N CYS A 214 -9.62 13.50 0.93
CA CYS A 214 -9.90 13.74 2.33
C CYS A 214 -10.23 12.45 3.08
N TRP A 215 -9.83 12.39 4.35
CA TRP A 215 -10.31 11.42 5.32
C TRP A 215 -11.14 12.15 6.38
N GLN A 216 -12.43 11.81 6.52
CA GLN A 216 -13.35 12.49 7.44
C GLN A 216 -13.33 14.03 7.29
N GLY A 217 -13.24 14.51 6.04
CA GLY A 217 -13.15 15.94 5.71
C GLY A 217 -11.77 16.59 5.96
N LYS A 218 -10.82 15.91 6.60
CA LYS A 218 -9.44 16.38 6.71
C LYS A 218 -8.67 16.04 5.43
N PRO A 219 -7.93 16.97 4.82
CA PRO A 219 -7.22 16.72 3.58
C PRO A 219 -5.98 15.83 3.80
N PHE A 220 -5.69 14.95 2.83
CA PHE A 220 -4.39 14.31 2.70
C PHE A 220 -3.37 15.37 2.30
N GLN A 221 -2.53 15.78 3.25
CA GLN A 221 -1.58 16.87 3.06
C GLN A 221 -0.14 16.36 3.16
N THR A 222 0.70 16.85 2.25
CA THR A 222 2.15 16.68 2.22
C THR A 222 2.82 18.03 2.50
N SER A 223 4.15 18.03 2.61
CA SER A 223 4.99 19.21 2.76
C SER A 223 4.87 20.19 1.59
N ALA A 224 4.47 19.70 0.41
CA ALA A 224 4.33 20.51 -0.80
C ALA A 224 2.87 20.88 -1.14
N GLY A 225 1.86 20.33 -0.45
CA GLY A 225 0.46 20.70 -0.65
C GLY A 225 -0.53 19.59 -0.36
N VAL A 226 -1.77 19.77 -0.83
CA VAL A 226 -2.83 18.75 -0.69
C VAL A 226 -2.84 17.79 -1.87
N ILE A 227 -3.05 16.51 -1.59
CA ILE A 227 -3.24 15.47 -2.61
C ILE A 227 -4.64 15.63 -3.23
N LYS A 228 -4.70 15.55 -4.55
CA LYS A 228 -5.94 15.70 -5.32
C LYS A 228 -6.22 14.48 -6.18
N ALA A 229 -7.40 14.44 -6.76
CA ALA A 229 -7.79 13.52 -7.81
C ALA A 229 -8.57 14.30 -8.88
N SER A 230 -8.36 13.94 -10.14
CA SER A 230 -9.13 14.49 -11.25
C SER A 230 -10.62 14.11 -11.20
N LEU A 231 -10.96 13.02 -10.49
CA LEU A 231 -12.35 12.63 -10.22
C LEU A 231 -12.83 13.25 -8.91
N CYS A 232 -13.89 14.06 -8.97
CA CYS A 232 -14.52 14.71 -7.81
C CYS A 232 -15.57 13.79 -7.18
N ASN A 233 -15.77 13.89 -5.86
CA ASN A 233 -16.69 13.02 -5.10
C ASN A 233 -16.46 11.51 -5.35
N ALA A 234 -15.20 11.16 -5.62
CA ALA A 234 -14.78 9.82 -5.95
C ALA A 234 -14.40 9.05 -4.68
N ARG A 235 -14.65 7.75 -4.69
CA ARG A 235 -14.14 6.87 -3.64
C ARG A 235 -12.63 6.70 -3.83
N ILE A 236 -11.89 6.63 -2.73
CA ILE A 236 -10.48 6.22 -2.79
C ILE A 236 -10.36 4.73 -2.47
N SER A 237 -9.58 4.02 -3.26
CA SER A 237 -9.37 2.57 -3.17
C SER A 237 -7.93 2.20 -3.45
#